data_AF-A0A348DD39-F1
#
_entry.id   AF-A0A348DD39-F1
#
_cell.length_a   1.000
_cell.length_b   1.000
_cell.length_c   1.000
_cell.angle_alpha   90.00
_cell.angle_beta   90.00
_cell.angle_gamma   90.00
#
_symmetry.space_group_name_H-M   'P 1'
#
loop_
_entity.id
_entity.type
_entity.pdbx_description
1 polymer ?
#
loop_
_entity_poly.entity_id
_entity_poly.type
_entity_poly.pdbx_seq_one_letter_code
_entity_poly.pdbx_strand_id
1 'polypeptide(L)' 'MQWKKIDGWYCVTICGLMSWKFRNIRDGIRWALITKEAREVEAAWTSESERPV' A
#
# COMPACT_ATOMS: atom_id res chain seq x y z
N MET A 1 -3.79 4.74 -5.26
CA MET A 1 -4.36 4.59 -3.90
C MET A 1 -5.29 5.75 -3.65
N GLN A 2 -6.58 5.51 -3.55
CA GLN A 2 -7.54 6.58 -3.24
C GLN A 2 -8.01 6.41 -1.79
N TRP A 3 -7.92 7.48 -1.01
CA TRP A 3 -8.33 7.51 0.38
C TRP A 3 -9.74 8.09 0.45
N LYS A 4 -10.66 7.37 1.07
CA LYS A 4 -12.05 7.80 1.23
C LYS A 4 -12.46 7.66 2.69
N LYS A 5 -12.99 8.72 3.28
CA LYS A 5 -13.52 8.68 4.65
C LYS A 5 -14.99 8.29 4.59
N ILE A 6 -15.35 7.17 5.22
CA ILE A 6 -16.73 6.66 5.27
C ILE A 6 -17.06 6.38 6.73
N ASP A 7 -18.07 7.08 7.26
CA ASP A 7 -18.63 6.84 8.59
C ASP A 7 -17.59 6.88 9.73
N GLY A 8 -16.63 7.81 9.63
CA GLY A 8 -15.54 7.96 10.60
C GLY A 8 -14.31 7.06 10.35
N TRP A 9 -14.38 6.13 9.41
CA TRP A 9 -13.27 5.24 9.03
C TRP A 9 -12.54 5.73 7.79
N TYR A 10 -11.23 5.49 7.74
CA TYR A 10 -10.38 5.77 6.58
C TYR A 10 -10.26 4.51 5.73
N CYS A 11 -10.93 4.50 4.58
CA CYS A 11 -10.89 3.39 3.63
C CYS A 11 -9.89 3.69 2.51
N VAL A 12 -9.11 2.68 2.11
CA VAL A 12 -8.19 2.74 0.98
C VAL A 12 -8.66 1.78 -0.10
N THR A 13 -8.81 2.30 -1.31
CA THR A 13 -9.02 1.49 -2.51
C THR A 13 -7.74 1.40 -3.34
N ILE A 14 -7.38 0.17 -3.71
CA ILE A 14 -6.31 -0.13 -4.67
C ILE A 14 -6.95 -0.94 -5.79
N CYS A 15 -6.76 -0.49 -7.04
CA CYS A 15 -7.26 -1.18 -8.23
C CYS A 15 -8.77 -1.49 -8.22
N GLY A 16 -9.60 -0.56 -7.73
CA GLY A 16 -11.07 -0.69 -7.77
C GLY A 16 -11.69 -1.57 -6.68
N LEU A 17 -10.89 -2.33 -5.91
CA LEU A 17 -11.34 -3.08 -4.73
C LEU A 17 -11.03 -2.31 -3.44
N MET A 18 -11.96 -2.33 -2.48
CA MET A 18 -11.71 -1.82 -1.12
C MET A 18 -10.72 -2.75 -0.44
N SER A 19 -9.45 -2.33 -0.37
CA SER A 19 -8.37 -3.19 0.13
C SER A 19 -8.23 -3.10 1.64
N TRP A 20 -8.42 -1.91 2.24
CA TRP A 20 -8.24 -1.75 3.69
C TRP A 20 -9.11 -0.66 4.31
N LYS A 21 -9.53 -0.87 5.55
CA LYS A 21 -10.33 0.05 6.37
C LYS A 21 -9.63 0.28 7.71
N PHE A 22 -9.30 1.53 8.00
CA PHE A 22 -8.57 1.94 9.20
C PHE A 22 -9.43 2.81 10.09
N ARG A 23 -9.38 2.58 11.40
CA ARG A 23 -10.10 3.41 12.39
C ARG A 23 -9.36 4.72 12.67
N ASN A 24 -8.03 4.69 12.59
CA ASN A 24 -7.16 5.84 12.77
C ASN A 24 -6.35 6.14 11.51
N ILE A 25 -6.18 7.43 11.21
CA ILE A 25 -5.41 7.87 10.03
C ILE A 25 -3.93 7.49 10.15
N ARG A 26 -3.40 7.46 11.39
CA ARG A 26 -1.99 7.16 11.67
C ARG A 26 -1.65 5.71 11.31
N ASP A 27 -2.55 4.77 11.59
CA ASP A 27 -2.40 3.37 11.18
C ASP A 27 -2.45 3.23 9.66
N GLY A 28 -3.37 3.96 9.02
CA GLY A 28 -3.45 4.00 7.56
C GLY A 28 -2.15 4.49 6.91
N ILE A 29 -1.60 5.61 7.39
CA ILE A 29 -0.34 6.17 6.86
C ILE A 29 0.82 5.19 7.08
N ARG A 30 0.93 4.59 8.27
CA ARG A 30 1.99 3.62 8.58
C ARG A 30 1.90 2.40 7.67
N TRP A 31 0.71 1.87 7.47
CA TRP A 31 0.46 0.78 6.55
C TRP A 31 0.82 1.16 5.09
N ALA A 32 0.47 2.38 4.65
CA ALA A 32 0.76 2.85 3.30
C ALA A 32 2.26 2.95 3.02
N LEU A 33 3.03 3.45 3.99
CA LEU A 33 4.49 3.50 3.92
C LEU A 33 5.08 2.09 3.83
N ILE A 34 4.69 1.18 4.73
CA ILE A 34 5.17 -0.20 4.71
C ILE A 34 4.85 -0.88 3.36
N THR A 35 3.67 -0.63 2.81
CA THR A 35 3.24 -1.22 1.53
C THR A 35 4.03 -0.64 0.36
N LYS A 36 4.40 0.66 0.42
CA LYS A 36 5.28 1.29 -0.57
C LYS A 36 6.68 0.68 -0.53
N GLU A 37 7.27 0.59 0.66
CA GLU A 37 8.58 -0.03 0.87
C GLU A 37 8.59 -1.49 0.41
N ALA A 38 7.58 -2.28 0.78
CA ALA A 38 7.46 -3.67 0.34
C ALA A 38 7.41 -3.78 -1.19
N ARG A 39 6.69 -2.87 -1.87
CA ARG A 39 6.66 -2.82 -3.35
C ARG A 39 7.99 -2.40 -3.96
N GLU A 40 8.69 -1.44 -3.38
CA GLU A 40 10.01 -1.01 -3.85
C GLU A 40 11.04 -2.13 -3.69
N VAL A 41 10.99 -2.84 -2.57
CA VAL A 41 11.81 -4.03 -2.33
C VAL A 41 11.46 -5.13 -3.33
N GLU A 42 10.19 -5.48 -3.54
CA GLU A 42 9.80 -6.46 -4.57
C GLU A 42 10.29 -6.06 -5.97
N ALA A 43 10.13 -4.79 -6.36
CA ALA A 43 10.61 -4.29 -7.65
C ALA A 43 12.14 -4.36 -7.78
N ALA A 44 12.87 -4.05 -6.70
CA ALA A 44 14.33 -4.18 -6.65
C ALA A 44 14.77 -5.64 -6.75
N TRP A 45 14.14 -6.56 -6.02
CA TRP A 45 14.42 -8.00 -6.12
C TRP A 45 14.12 -8.56 -7.50
N THR A 46 13.03 -8.11 -8.13
CA THR A 46 12.67 -8.56 -9.48
C THR A 46 13.71 -8.10 -10.50
N SER A 47 14.14 -6.84 -10.44
CA SER A 47 15.18 -6.31 -11.33
C SER A 47 16.58 -6.88 -11.08
N GLU A 48 16.92 -7.22 -9.83
CA GLU A 48 18.12 -7.98 -9.47
C GLU A 48 18.09 -9.40 -10.09
N SER A 49 16.92 -10.07 -10.06
CA SER A 49 16.76 -11.42 -10.62
C SER A 49 16.85 -11.48 -12.15
N GLU A 50 16.61 -10.37 -12.84
CA GLU A 50 16.68 -10.25 -14.31
C GLU A 50 18.07 -9.85 -14.83
N ARG A 51 19.07 -9.64 -13.96
CA ARG A 51 20.45 -9.38 -14.40
C ARG A 51 21.09 -10.69 -14.89
N PRO A 52 21.48 -10.80 -16.17
CA PRO A 52 22.21 -11.98 -16.64
C PRO A 52 23.61 -11.98 -16.02
N VAL A 53 24.03 -13.16 -15.55
CA VAL A 53 25.39 -13.45 -15.06
C VAL A 53 26.41 -13.33 -16.18
#